data_AF-D3NTI0-F1
#
_entry.id   AF-D3NTI0-F1
#
_cell.length_a   1.000
_cell.length_b   1.000
_cell.length_c   1.000
_cell.angle_alpha   90.00
_cell.angle_beta   90.00
_cell.angle_gamma   90.00
#
_symmetry.space_group_name_H-M   'P 1'
#
loop_
_entity.id
_entity.type
_entity.pdbx_description
1 polymer ?
#
loop_
_entity_poly.entity_id
_entity_poly.type
_entity_poly.pdbx_seq_one_letter_code
_entity_poly.pdbx_strand_id
1 'polypeptide(L)'
;MDDADDKHSPTPHPAGFPADETHRLTAEELAFLLRDPMLRARAAERAARSNRLRTERRASDPAYAEKLRAGDRERQQRRRRRNAIGRPEPAERPATTLPDLTLPQAARLLSEYLAGSTTAQAAQLRGRPDRVRLYAEAFVTYRTLSAGDVRPSCGALAALLKSRFGHTVTRSQAQKLRDHVEGFAITEGPWSPDPAASDVRPRSGPGNPASKRDKGKAGSKDKAGTDGHAPRPSRP
;
A
#
# COMPACT_ATOMS: atom_id res chain seq x y z
N MET A 1 54.54 -10.88 58.14
CA MET A 1 55.44 -9.75 57.95
C MET A 1 55.94 -9.77 56.53
N ASP A 2 55.61 -8.86 55.65
CA ASP A 2 54.65 -7.75 55.52
C ASP A 2 54.96 -7.25 54.08
N ASP A 3 53.98 -7.17 53.18
CA ASP A 3 53.43 -5.90 52.63
C ASP A 3 54.50 -5.01 51.97
N ALA A 4 54.39 -4.53 50.73
CA ALA A 4 53.21 -4.32 49.89
C ALA A 4 53.61 -4.03 48.42
N ASP A 5 52.61 -4.13 47.53
CA ASP A 5 52.28 -3.25 46.39
C ASP A 5 53.39 -2.75 45.43
N ASP A 6 53.24 -3.00 44.13
CA ASP A 6 52.52 -2.04 43.27
C ASP A 6 52.22 -2.59 41.84
N LYS A 7 50.94 -2.50 41.48
CA LYS A 7 50.32 -2.25 40.16
C LYS A 7 51.10 -2.54 38.85
N HIS A 8 50.61 -3.54 38.11
CA HIS A 8 50.33 -3.35 36.68
C HIS A 8 48.99 -3.99 36.29
N SER A 9 48.03 -3.11 36.00
CA SER A 9 46.68 -3.42 35.53
C SER A 9 46.71 -4.23 34.22
N PRO A 10 45.84 -5.25 34.06
CA PRO A 10 45.63 -5.90 32.78
C PRO A 10 44.97 -4.89 31.83
N THR A 11 45.58 -4.70 30.66
CA THR A 11 45.00 -3.88 29.59
C THR A 11 43.65 -4.48 29.21
N PRO A 12 42.54 -3.72 29.24
CA PRO A 12 41.27 -4.22 28.76
C PRO A 12 41.37 -4.39 27.25
N HIS A 13 41.29 -5.64 26.79
CA HIS A 13 40.96 -5.92 25.40
C HIS A 13 39.66 -5.17 25.08
N PRO A 14 39.64 -4.27 24.07
CA PRO A 14 38.38 -3.71 23.63
C PRO A 14 37.54 -4.85 23.04
N ALA A 15 36.52 -5.23 23.80
CA ALA A 15 35.43 -6.05 23.35
C ALA A 15 34.77 -5.39 22.13
N GLY A 16 34.59 -6.18 21.07
CA GLY A 16 33.45 -6.03 20.17
C GLY A 16 33.36 -4.72 19.41
N PHE A 17 34.35 -4.41 18.58
CA PHE A 17 33.98 -3.89 17.26
C PHE A 17 33.52 -5.09 16.44
N PRO A 18 32.34 -5.08 15.77
CA PRO A 18 32.13 -5.99 14.66
C PRO A 18 33.18 -5.57 13.64
N ALA A 19 34.34 -6.23 13.67
CA ALA A 19 35.36 -6.06 12.66
C ALA A 19 34.61 -6.22 11.35
N ASP A 20 34.60 -5.15 10.56
CA ASP A 20 34.03 -5.14 9.24
C ASP A 20 34.41 -6.46 8.59
N GLU A 21 33.42 -7.31 8.33
CA GLU A 21 33.50 -8.27 7.23
C GLU A 21 33.57 -7.40 5.97
N THR A 22 34.76 -6.83 5.80
CA THR A 22 35.25 -6.04 4.69
C THR A 22 35.27 -6.99 3.53
N HIS A 23 34.09 -7.20 2.96
CA HIS A 23 33.82 -7.76 1.63
C HIS A 23 34.88 -8.78 1.23
N ARG A 24 34.98 -9.88 1.99
CA ARG A 24 35.86 -10.98 1.60
C ARG A 24 35.32 -11.52 0.29
N LEU A 25 36.02 -11.19 -0.79
CA LEU A 25 35.61 -11.55 -2.14
C LEU A 25 35.37 -13.06 -2.18
N THR A 26 34.17 -13.44 -2.61
CA THR A 26 33.81 -14.83 -2.81
C THR A 26 34.70 -15.44 -3.89
N ALA A 27 34.86 -16.76 -3.89
CA ALA A 27 35.65 -17.45 -4.92
C ALA A 27 35.16 -17.14 -6.34
N GLU A 28 33.86 -16.89 -6.51
CA GLU A 28 33.25 -16.49 -7.77
C GLU A 28 33.60 -15.05 -8.17
N GLU A 29 33.66 -14.13 -7.21
CA GLU A 29 34.08 -12.73 -7.43
C GLU A 29 35.58 -12.62 -7.71
N LEU A 30 36.41 -13.39 -7.01
CA LEU A 30 37.85 -13.50 -7.31
C LEU A 30 38.07 -14.09 -8.70
N ALA A 31 37.35 -15.16 -9.04
CA ALA A 31 37.39 -15.72 -10.39
C ALA A 31 36.90 -14.71 -11.43
N PHE A 32 35.92 -13.86 -11.12
CA PHE A 32 35.45 -12.81 -12.02
C PHE A 32 36.48 -11.68 -12.23
N LEU A 33 37.15 -11.25 -11.16
CA LEU A 33 38.15 -10.17 -11.17
C LEU A 33 39.47 -10.61 -11.82
N LEU A 34 39.89 -11.85 -11.57
CA LEU A 34 41.12 -12.42 -12.12
C LEU A 34 40.93 -12.99 -13.54
N ARG A 35 39.71 -13.01 -14.07
CA ARG A 35 39.45 -13.49 -15.44
C ARG A 35 39.91 -12.47 -16.47
N ASP A 36 40.67 -12.98 -17.45
CA ASP A 36 41.14 -12.22 -18.60
C ASP A 36 39.99 -11.38 -19.23
N PRO A 37 40.13 -10.05 -19.30
CA PRO A 37 39.12 -9.16 -19.89
C PRO A 37 38.75 -9.55 -21.32
N MET A 38 39.67 -10.10 -22.11
CA MET A 38 39.40 -10.55 -23.48
C MET A 38 38.48 -11.78 -23.51
N LEU A 39 38.65 -12.71 -22.57
CA LEU A 39 37.76 -13.86 -22.43
C LEU A 39 36.37 -13.44 -21.94
N ARG A 40 36.29 -12.41 -21.08
CA ARG A 40 35.02 -11.80 -20.66
C ARG A 40 34.29 -11.15 -21.82
N ALA A 41 34.99 -10.35 -22.63
CA ALA A 41 34.42 -9.72 -23.82
C ALA A 41 33.88 -10.77 -24.81
N ARG A 42 34.66 -11.81 -25.12
CA ARG A 42 34.24 -12.91 -26.00
C ARG A 42 33.04 -13.71 -25.44
N ALA A 43 32.96 -13.90 -24.12
CA ALA A 43 31.83 -14.56 -23.49
C ALA A 43 30.57 -13.69 -23.51
N ALA A 44 30.71 -12.40 -23.22
CA ALA A 44 29.63 -11.41 -23.30
C ALA A 44 29.11 -11.29 -24.74
N GLU A 45 30.00 -11.28 -25.74
CA GLU A 45 29.62 -11.23 -27.15
C GLU A 45 28.86 -12.49 -27.57
N ARG A 46 29.32 -13.69 -27.17
CA ARG A 46 28.59 -14.94 -27.41
C ARG A 46 27.21 -14.94 -26.75
N ALA A 47 27.11 -14.44 -25.52
CA ALA A 47 25.83 -14.30 -24.82
C ALA A 47 24.91 -13.30 -25.52
N ALA A 48 25.44 -12.16 -25.98
CA ALA A 48 24.69 -11.15 -26.72
C ALA A 48 24.16 -11.70 -28.05
N ARG A 49 25.00 -12.42 -28.83
CA ARG A 49 24.57 -13.10 -30.07
C ARG A 49 23.49 -14.14 -29.78
N SER A 50 23.66 -14.97 -28.75
CA SER A 50 22.66 -15.97 -28.34
C SER A 50 21.33 -15.32 -27.92
N ASN A 51 21.39 -14.21 -27.20
CA ASN A 51 20.19 -13.47 -26.79
C ASN A 51 19.48 -12.85 -27.99
N ARG A 52 20.22 -12.26 -28.95
CA ARG A 52 19.65 -11.74 -30.20
C ARG A 52 18.92 -12.83 -30.98
N LEU A 53 19.56 -13.99 -31.18
CA LEU A 53 18.93 -15.14 -31.86
C LEU A 53 17.68 -15.63 -31.13
N ARG A 54 17.68 -15.65 -29.79
CA ARG A 54 16.50 -16.01 -28.99
C ARG A 54 15.37 -14.99 -29.12
N THR A 55 15.70 -13.70 -29.16
CA THR A 55 14.69 -12.63 -29.34
C THR A 55 14.13 -12.62 -30.75
N GLU A 56 14.97 -12.82 -31.76
CA GLU A 56 14.56 -12.95 -33.16
C GLU A 56 13.64 -14.15 -33.33
N ARG A 57 13.98 -15.31 -32.76
CA ARG A 57 13.12 -16.50 -32.79
C ARG A 57 11.78 -16.28 -32.09
N ARG A 58 11.72 -15.47 -31.02
CA ARG A 58 10.45 -15.10 -30.37
C ARG A 58 9.63 -14.12 -31.20
N ALA A 59 10.29 -13.28 -32.00
CA ALA A 59 9.62 -12.33 -32.87
C ALA A 59 9.10 -13.00 -34.15
N SER A 60 9.86 -13.95 -34.71
CA SER A 60 9.50 -14.64 -35.95
C SER A 60 8.54 -15.82 -35.76
N ASP A 61 8.55 -16.47 -34.59
CA ASP A 61 7.68 -17.62 -34.29
C ASP A 61 6.68 -17.28 -33.15
N PRO A 62 5.44 -16.90 -33.49
CA PRO A 62 4.42 -16.58 -32.49
C PRO A 62 4.01 -17.79 -31.65
N ALA A 63 4.02 -19.01 -32.21
CA ALA A 63 3.65 -20.23 -31.49
C ALA A 63 4.70 -20.60 -30.43
N TYR A 64 5.98 -20.43 -30.76
CA TYR A 64 7.07 -20.59 -29.80
C TYR A 64 7.01 -19.56 -28.67
N ALA A 65 6.68 -18.30 -28.99
CA ALA A 65 6.50 -17.25 -27.99
C ALA A 65 5.32 -17.55 -27.05
N GLU A 66 4.18 -18.04 -27.57
CA GLU A 66 3.04 -18.46 -26.76
C GLU A 66 3.37 -19.64 -25.84
N LYS A 67 4.11 -20.65 -26.33
CA LYS A 67 4.56 -21.79 -25.52
C LYS A 67 5.43 -21.34 -24.33
N LEU A 68 6.32 -20.37 -24.53
CA LEU A 68 7.11 -19.77 -23.45
C LEU A 68 6.22 -19.05 -22.42
N ARG A 69 5.30 -18.19 -22.89
CA ARG A 69 4.37 -17.46 -22.01
C ARG A 69 3.46 -18.43 -21.23
N ALA A 70 3.04 -19.53 -21.84
CA ALA A 70 2.23 -20.55 -21.17
C ALA A 70 3.02 -21.27 -20.06
N GLY A 71 4.27 -21.67 -20.34
CA GLY A 71 5.15 -22.26 -19.33
C GLY A 71 5.45 -21.32 -18.16
N ASP A 72 5.60 -20.02 -18.41
CA ASP A 72 5.74 -19.01 -17.34
C ASP A 72 4.48 -18.89 -16.49
N ARG A 73 3.29 -18.84 -17.12
CA ARG A 73 2.01 -18.84 -16.42
C ARG A 73 1.86 -20.06 -15.53
N GLU A 74 2.24 -21.24 -16.00
CA GLU A 74 2.19 -22.48 -15.22
C GLU A 74 3.15 -22.43 -14.02
N ARG A 75 4.39 -21.98 -14.21
CA ARG A 75 5.36 -21.79 -13.11
C ARG A 75 4.82 -20.85 -12.04
N GLN A 76 4.23 -19.73 -12.45
CA GLN A 76 3.60 -18.78 -11.54
C GLN A 76 2.42 -19.42 -10.79
N GLN A 77 1.57 -20.18 -11.48
CA GLN A 77 0.44 -20.87 -10.87
C GLN A 77 0.89 -21.92 -9.84
N ARG A 78 1.93 -22.70 -10.15
CA ARG A 78 2.54 -23.65 -9.20
C ARG A 78 3.10 -22.95 -7.97
N ARG A 79 3.81 -21.83 -8.14
CA ARG A 79 4.30 -20.99 -7.01
C ARG A 79 3.14 -20.47 -6.15
N ARG A 80 2.07 -19.96 -6.77
CA ARG A 80 0.87 -19.49 -6.04
C ARG A 80 0.20 -20.62 -5.26
N ARG A 81 0.01 -21.78 -5.89
CA ARG A 81 -0.56 -22.96 -5.22
C ARG A 81 0.30 -23.39 -4.03
N ARG A 82 1.61 -23.49 -4.22
CA ARG A 82 2.55 -23.84 -3.14
C ARG A 82 2.49 -22.84 -1.98
N ASN A 83 2.45 -21.54 -2.28
CA ASN A 83 2.36 -20.49 -1.26
C ASN A 83 0.97 -20.41 -0.59
N ALA A 84 -0.06 -21.00 -1.19
CA ALA A 84 -1.41 -21.06 -0.64
C ALA A 84 -1.60 -22.26 0.31
N ILE A 85 -0.85 -23.36 0.11
CA ILE A 85 -0.88 -24.52 1.00
C ILE A 85 -0.31 -24.10 2.37
N GLY A 86 -1.12 -24.24 3.42
CA GLY A 86 -0.72 -23.95 4.80
C GLY A 86 -0.91 -22.50 5.26
N ARG A 87 -1.44 -21.61 4.41
CA ARG A 87 -1.94 -20.31 4.91
C ARG A 87 -3.34 -20.51 5.49
N PRO A 88 -3.59 -20.12 6.76
CA PRO A 88 -4.95 -20.12 7.29
C PRO A 88 -5.83 -19.26 6.40
N GLU A 89 -7.04 -19.74 6.15
CA GLU A 89 -8.06 -18.97 5.42
C GLU A 89 -8.20 -17.61 6.12
N PRO A 90 -8.05 -16.48 5.41
CA PRO A 90 -8.15 -15.18 6.04
C PRO A 90 -9.55 -15.07 6.62
N ALA A 91 -9.64 -14.79 7.93
CA ALA A 91 -10.90 -14.60 8.62
C ALA A 91 -11.84 -13.71 7.80
N GLU A 92 -13.07 -14.16 7.62
CA GLU A 92 -14.09 -13.41 6.89
C GLU A 92 -14.24 -12.04 7.55
N ARG A 93 -13.86 -10.99 6.82
CA ARG A 93 -14.03 -9.62 7.30
C ARG A 93 -15.53 -9.35 7.43
N PRO A 94 -16.01 -8.82 8.57
CA PRO A 94 -17.41 -8.44 8.71
C PRO A 94 -17.77 -7.38 7.67
N ALA A 95 -19.06 -7.28 7.33
CA ALA A 95 -19.50 -6.25 6.40
C ALA A 95 -19.23 -4.86 6.97
N THR A 96 -18.68 -3.96 6.16
CA THR A 96 -18.62 -2.53 6.51
C THR A 96 -20.03 -1.97 6.59
N THR A 97 -20.34 -1.27 7.68
CA THR A 97 -21.61 -0.56 7.86
C THR A 97 -21.67 0.63 6.91
N LEU A 98 -22.60 0.59 5.96
CA LEU A 98 -22.79 1.66 4.98
C LEU A 98 -23.97 2.56 5.37
N PRO A 99 -23.88 3.89 5.18
CA PRO A 99 -24.99 4.80 5.44
C PRO A 99 -26.18 4.53 4.49
N ASP A 100 -27.40 4.86 4.93
CA ASP A 100 -28.59 4.76 4.09
C ASP A 100 -28.64 5.92 3.09
N LEU A 101 -27.96 5.73 1.96
CA LEU A 101 -27.96 6.68 0.86
C LEU A 101 -28.70 6.11 -0.35
N THR A 102 -29.44 6.99 -1.03
CA THR A 102 -30.00 6.68 -2.35
C THR A 102 -28.91 6.69 -3.41
N LEU A 103 -29.14 6.02 -4.55
CA LEU A 103 -28.21 6.00 -5.69
C LEU A 103 -27.71 7.41 -6.10
N PRO A 104 -28.58 8.42 -6.32
CA PRO A 104 -28.11 9.75 -6.73
C PRO A 104 -27.27 10.44 -5.62
N GLN A 105 -27.60 10.23 -4.35
CA GLN A 105 -26.82 10.78 -3.24
C GLN A 105 -25.44 10.13 -3.15
N ALA A 106 -25.37 8.80 -3.27
CA ALA A 106 -24.10 8.06 -3.26
C ALA A 106 -23.19 8.50 -4.41
N ALA A 107 -23.74 8.72 -5.61
CA ALA A 107 -23.01 9.22 -6.77
C ALA A 107 -22.53 10.67 -6.56
N ARG A 108 -23.35 11.53 -5.95
CA ARG A 108 -23.00 12.93 -5.67
C ARG A 108 -21.85 13.03 -4.68
N LEU A 109 -21.94 12.34 -3.54
CA LEU A 109 -20.87 12.32 -2.53
C LEU A 109 -19.56 11.76 -3.08
N LEU A 110 -19.64 10.69 -3.89
CA LEU A 110 -18.45 10.16 -4.55
C LEU A 110 -17.84 11.19 -5.52
N SER A 111 -18.66 11.91 -6.29
CA SER A 111 -18.18 12.94 -7.21
C SER A 111 -17.54 14.12 -6.48
N GLU A 112 -18.15 14.59 -5.38
CA GLU A 112 -17.63 15.66 -4.53
C GLU A 112 -16.29 15.26 -3.89
N TYR A 113 -16.20 14.05 -3.33
CA TYR A 113 -14.95 13.51 -2.80
C TYR A 113 -13.86 13.41 -3.88
N LEU A 114 -14.23 12.90 -5.06
CA LEU A 114 -13.31 12.81 -6.19
C LEU A 114 -12.84 14.21 -6.61
N ALA A 115 -13.67 15.25 -6.55
CA ALA A 115 -13.25 16.62 -6.85
C ALA A 115 -12.17 17.11 -5.87
N GLY A 116 -12.28 16.79 -4.57
CA GLY A 116 -11.31 17.17 -3.54
C GLY A 116 -10.03 16.31 -3.46
N SER A 117 -10.04 15.06 -3.95
CA SER A 117 -8.93 14.11 -3.78
C SER A 117 -7.79 14.29 -4.79
N THR A 118 -6.54 14.45 -4.35
CA THR A 118 -5.37 14.61 -5.25
C THR A 118 -4.81 13.31 -5.81
N THR A 119 -5.46 12.17 -5.54
CA THR A 119 -4.95 10.85 -5.95
C THR A 119 -5.05 10.62 -7.47
N ALA A 120 -4.10 9.84 -8.02
CA ALA A 120 -4.11 9.46 -9.44
C ALA A 120 -5.39 8.70 -9.82
N GLN A 121 -5.92 7.89 -8.91
CA GLN A 121 -7.20 7.19 -9.09
C GLN A 121 -8.37 8.17 -9.16
N ALA A 122 -8.39 9.20 -8.30
CA ALA A 122 -9.44 10.21 -8.35
C ALA A 122 -9.42 10.97 -9.68
N ALA A 123 -8.24 11.36 -10.16
CA ALA A 123 -8.08 11.99 -11.47
C ALA A 123 -8.64 11.12 -12.62
N GLN A 124 -8.39 9.80 -12.59
CA GLN A 124 -8.91 8.88 -13.59
C GLN A 124 -10.44 8.74 -13.56
N LEU A 125 -11.05 8.79 -12.36
CA LEU A 125 -12.49 8.62 -12.20
C LEU A 125 -13.28 9.89 -12.53
N ARG A 126 -12.72 11.08 -12.31
CA ARG A 126 -13.35 12.36 -12.70
C ARG A 126 -13.70 12.42 -14.19
N GLY A 127 -12.84 11.87 -15.05
CA GLY A 127 -13.08 11.83 -16.49
C GLY A 127 -14.05 10.74 -16.95
N ARG A 128 -14.65 9.96 -16.04
CA ARG A 128 -15.45 8.77 -16.36
C ARG A 128 -16.74 8.72 -15.51
N PRO A 129 -17.76 9.53 -15.83
CA PRO A 129 -19.00 9.58 -15.05
C PRO A 129 -19.73 8.23 -14.99
N ASP A 130 -19.65 7.41 -16.04
CA ASP A 130 -20.25 6.06 -16.04
C ASP A 130 -19.62 5.13 -14.99
N ARG A 131 -18.32 5.32 -14.71
CA ARG A 131 -17.65 4.55 -13.64
C ARG A 131 -18.12 4.98 -12.26
N VAL A 132 -18.34 6.28 -12.07
CA VAL A 132 -18.90 6.82 -10.81
C VAL A 132 -20.29 6.26 -10.57
N ARG A 133 -21.15 6.21 -11.60
CA ARG A 133 -22.47 5.57 -11.53
C ARG A 133 -22.37 4.09 -11.15
N LEU A 134 -21.50 3.34 -11.81
CA LEU A 134 -21.29 1.92 -11.50
C LEU A 134 -20.85 1.69 -10.04
N TYR A 135 -20.00 2.56 -9.48
CA TYR A 135 -19.62 2.48 -8.07
C TYR A 135 -20.80 2.79 -7.13
N ALA A 136 -21.63 3.79 -7.46
CA ALA A 136 -22.82 4.12 -6.69
C ALA A 136 -23.88 2.99 -6.72
N GLU A 137 -24.05 2.32 -7.86
CA GLU A 137 -24.91 1.14 -7.99
C GLU A 137 -24.37 -0.06 -7.21
N ALA A 138 -23.04 -0.25 -7.25
CA ALA A 138 -22.37 -1.28 -6.46
C ALA A 138 -22.51 -1.00 -4.95
N PHE A 139 -22.49 0.26 -4.52
CA PHE A 139 -22.76 0.67 -3.14
C PHE A 139 -24.18 0.28 -2.69
N VAL A 140 -25.20 0.63 -3.47
CA VAL A 140 -26.60 0.28 -3.15
C VAL A 140 -26.78 -1.24 -3.12
N THR A 141 -26.20 -1.94 -4.09
CA THR A 141 -26.22 -3.40 -4.17
C THR A 141 -25.55 -4.04 -2.96
N TYR A 142 -24.36 -3.57 -2.59
CA TYR A 142 -23.62 -4.05 -1.43
C TYR A 142 -24.48 -3.90 -0.17
N ARG A 143 -25.07 -2.71 0.05
CA ARG A 143 -25.92 -2.43 1.21
C ARG A 143 -27.14 -3.36 1.28
N THR A 144 -27.81 -3.58 0.15
CA THR A 144 -28.98 -4.49 0.12
C THR A 144 -28.61 -5.92 0.47
N LEU A 145 -27.40 -6.36 0.13
CA LEU A 145 -26.92 -7.70 0.44
C LEU A 145 -26.30 -7.81 1.84
N SER A 146 -25.84 -6.70 2.41
CA SER A 146 -25.22 -6.63 3.75
C SER A 146 -26.22 -6.39 4.88
N ALA A 147 -27.53 -6.49 4.62
CA ALA A 147 -28.59 -6.21 5.61
C ALA A 147 -28.60 -7.15 6.84
N GLY A 148 -27.76 -8.20 6.85
CA GLY A 148 -27.58 -9.10 7.99
C GLY A 148 -26.14 -9.13 8.53
N ASP A 149 -25.38 -8.04 8.38
CA ASP A 149 -23.95 -7.90 8.76
C ASP A 149 -22.98 -8.91 8.09
N VAL A 150 -23.50 -9.72 7.16
CA VAL A 150 -22.73 -10.65 6.35
C VAL A 150 -22.13 -9.93 5.15
N ARG A 151 -20.83 -10.10 4.95
CA ARG A 151 -20.13 -9.53 3.80
C ARG A 151 -20.67 -10.16 2.50
N PRO A 152 -21.15 -9.37 1.53
CA PRO A 152 -21.75 -9.91 0.32
C PRO A 152 -20.72 -10.65 -0.52
N SER A 153 -21.11 -11.83 -1.03
CA SER A 153 -20.28 -12.61 -1.94
C SER A 153 -20.16 -11.92 -3.31
N CYS A 154 -19.05 -12.11 -4.00
CA CYS A 154 -18.87 -11.52 -5.34
C CYS A 154 -19.91 -12.03 -6.35
N GLY A 155 -20.38 -13.27 -6.17
CA GLY A 155 -21.42 -13.85 -7.01
C GLY A 155 -22.77 -13.17 -6.80
N ALA A 156 -23.17 -12.95 -5.55
CA ALA A 156 -24.40 -12.24 -5.21
C ALA A 156 -24.38 -10.79 -5.71
N LEU A 157 -23.25 -10.10 -5.53
CA LEU A 157 -23.06 -8.73 -6.01
C LEU A 157 -23.16 -8.63 -7.54
N ALA A 158 -22.52 -9.55 -8.27
CA ALA A 158 -22.61 -9.59 -9.74
C ALA A 158 -24.03 -9.95 -10.22
N ALA A 159 -24.71 -10.87 -9.54
CA ALA A 159 -26.08 -11.26 -9.89
C ALA A 159 -27.07 -10.11 -9.73
N LEU A 160 -26.97 -9.35 -8.62
CA LEU A 160 -27.87 -8.23 -8.34
C LEU A 160 -27.57 -7.02 -9.24
N LEU A 161 -26.29 -6.73 -9.52
CA LEU A 161 -25.93 -5.71 -10.51
C LEU A 161 -26.50 -6.03 -11.90
N LYS A 162 -26.48 -7.30 -12.30
CA LYS A 162 -27.07 -7.74 -13.56
C LYS A 162 -28.60 -7.62 -13.55
N SER A 163 -29.27 -8.11 -12.50
CA SER A 163 -30.74 -8.14 -12.46
C SER A 163 -31.36 -6.76 -12.29
N ARG A 164 -30.74 -5.88 -11.49
CA ARG A 164 -31.29 -4.57 -11.15
C ARG A 164 -30.85 -3.45 -12.09
N PHE A 165 -29.60 -3.51 -12.57
CA PHE A 165 -28.99 -2.43 -13.35
C PHE A 165 -28.52 -2.87 -14.75
N GLY A 166 -28.69 -4.14 -15.10
CA GLY A 166 -28.29 -4.67 -16.42
C GLY A 166 -26.77 -4.82 -16.61
N HIS A 167 -25.96 -4.65 -15.55
CA HIS A 167 -24.50 -4.71 -15.66
C HIS A 167 -23.95 -6.12 -15.54
N THR A 168 -23.33 -6.62 -16.61
CA THR A 168 -22.58 -7.87 -16.59
C THR A 168 -21.15 -7.63 -16.15
N VAL A 169 -20.82 -8.03 -14.92
CA VAL A 169 -19.46 -7.92 -14.35
C VAL A 169 -18.86 -9.29 -14.11
N THR A 170 -17.57 -9.44 -14.40
CA THR A 170 -16.83 -10.68 -14.09
C THR A 170 -16.58 -10.79 -12.59
N ARG A 171 -16.28 -12.00 -12.09
CA ARG A 171 -15.99 -12.24 -10.67
C ARG A 171 -14.87 -11.33 -10.13
N SER A 172 -13.82 -11.11 -10.92
CA SER A 172 -12.70 -10.23 -10.53
C SER A 172 -13.10 -8.75 -10.50
N GLN A 173 -13.99 -8.32 -11.39
CA GLN A 173 -14.54 -6.97 -11.37
C GLN A 173 -15.47 -6.76 -10.17
N ALA A 174 -16.34 -7.73 -9.87
CA ALA A 174 -17.20 -7.69 -8.68
C ALA A 174 -16.39 -7.67 -7.38
N GLN A 175 -15.30 -8.42 -7.29
CA GLN A 175 -14.34 -8.34 -6.19
C GLN A 175 -13.77 -6.93 -6.06
N LYS A 176 -13.28 -6.35 -7.16
CA LYS A 176 -12.71 -4.99 -7.15
C LYS A 176 -13.73 -3.92 -6.79
N LEU A 177 -14.96 -4.03 -7.28
CA LEU A 177 -16.06 -3.12 -6.92
C LEU A 177 -16.34 -3.20 -5.43
N ARG A 178 -16.45 -4.41 -4.88
CA ARG A 178 -16.63 -4.63 -3.45
C ARG A 178 -15.51 -4.01 -2.62
N ASP A 179 -14.25 -4.30 -2.96
CA ASP A 179 -13.09 -3.77 -2.22
C ASP A 179 -13.02 -2.24 -2.28
N HIS A 180 -13.42 -1.63 -3.40
CA HIS A 180 -13.50 -0.18 -3.53
C HIS A 180 -14.65 0.41 -2.71
N VAL A 181 -15.83 -0.23 -2.70
CA VAL A 181 -16.97 0.22 -1.89
C VAL A 181 -16.61 0.18 -0.41
N GLU A 182 -16.01 -0.91 0.05
CA GLU A 182 -15.50 -1.03 1.41
C GLU A 182 -14.43 0.03 1.69
N GLY A 183 -13.48 0.24 0.77
CA GLY A 183 -12.45 1.26 0.89
C GLY A 183 -12.99 2.69 0.99
N PHE A 184 -14.05 3.02 0.25
CA PHE A 184 -14.74 4.31 0.31
C PHE A 184 -15.63 4.50 1.54
N ALA A 185 -15.86 3.43 2.32
CA ALA A 185 -16.64 3.44 3.54
C ALA A 185 -15.79 3.41 4.81
N ILE A 186 -14.45 3.28 4.68
CA ILE A 186 -13.52 3.47 5.80
C ILE A 186 -13.57 4.94 6.26
N THR A 187 -13.28 5.18 7.54
CA THR A 187 -13.13 6.51 8.16
C THR A 187 -12.31 7.41 7.22
N GLU A 188 -12.90 8.53 6.76
CA GLU A 188 -12.40 9.47 5.72
C GLU A 188 -12.84 9.24 4.26
N GLY A 189 -13.63 8.21 3.99
CA GLY A 189 -14.21 7.98 2.66
C GLY A 189 -15.55 8.70 2.41
N PRO A 190 -15.99 8.83 1.14
CA PRO A 190 -17.24 9.51 0.78
C PRO A 190 -18.50 8.88 1.36
N TRP A 191 -18.41 7.63 1.83
CA TRP A 191 -19.53 6.89 2.43
C TRP A 191 -19.23 6.47 3.86
N SER A 192 -18.32 7.18 4.54
CA SER A 192 -18.09 6.99 5.98
C SER A 192 -19.41 7.22 6.74
N PRO A 193 -19.76 6.35 7.72
CA PRO A 193 -20.96 6.52 8.53
C PRO A 193 -20.88 7.72 9.48
N ASP A 194 -19.71 8.37 9.60
CA ASP A 194 -19.49 9.52 10.45
C ASP A 194 -19.55 10.84 9.65
N PRO A 195 -20.66 11.58 9.68
CA PRO A 195 -20.84 12.84 8.93
C PRO A 195 -20.05 14.01 9.53
N ALA A 196 -19.45 13.86 10.71
CA ALA A 196 -18.73 14.93 11.41
C ALA A 196 -17.32 15.22 10.83
N ALA A 197 -16.77 14.33 10.00
CA ALA A 197 -15.43 14.48 9.42
C ALA A 197 -15.44 14.99 7.96
N SER A 198 -16.58 15.01 7.28
CA SER A 198 -16.70 15.46 5.88
C SER A 198 -16.94 16.97 5.73
N ASP A 199 -16.83 17.75 6.81
CA ASP A 199 -16.81 19.21 6.75
C ASP A 199 -15.45 19.71 6.21
N VAL A 200 -15.16 19.31 4.97
CA VAL A 200 -14.11 19.92 4.15
C VAL A 200 -14.62 21.31 3.81
N ARG A 201 -14.29 22.26 4.71
CA ARG A 201 -14.39 23.70 4.47
C ARG A 201 -13.93 24.00 3.03
N PRO A 202 -14.73 24.66 2.20
CA PRO A 202 -14.20 25.28 0.99
C PRO A 202 -13.22 26.37 1.43
N ARG A 203 -11.93 26.17 1.13
CA ARG A 203 -10.93 27.25 1.09
C ARG A 203 -11.29 28.19 -0.06
N SER A 204 -12.24 29.08 0.21
CA SER A 204 -12.43 30.31 -0.55
C SER A 204 -11.49 31.36 0.04
N GLY A 205 -10.30 31.50 -0.55
CA GLY A 205 -9.73 32.84 -0.75
C GLY A 205 -10.29 33.39 -2.07
N PRO A 206 -10.39 34.71 -2.26
CA PRO A 206 -9.28 35.63 -2.01
C PRO A 206 -9.68 36.99 -1.38
N GLY A 207 -8.69 37.72 -0.85
CA GLY A 207 -8.83 39.17 -0.61
C GLY A 207 -8.40 39.63 0.77
N ASN A 208 -7.12 40.02 0.90
CA ASN A 208 -6.71 41.08 1.83
C ASN A 208 -7.03 42.43 1.13
N PRO A 209 -7.21 43.60 1.82
CA PRO A 209 -6.25 44.08 2.82
C PRO A 209 -6.81 44.92 4.00
N ALA A 210 -5.94 45.07 5.00
CA ALA A 210 -5.79 46.22 5.90
C ALA A 210 -6.90 46.52 6.93
N SER A 211 -6.60 46.28 8.21
CA SER A 211 -6.88 47.26 9.26
C SER A 211 -5.85 47.19 10.40
N LYS A 212 -5.14 48.32 10.50
CA LYS A 212 -4.53 49.01 11.65
C LYS A 212 -4.32 48.25 12.97
N ARG A 213 -3.06 48.30 13.40
CA ARG A 213 -2.56 48.69 14.74
C ARG A 213 -3.65 48.87 15.82
N ASP A 214 -3.49 48.16 16.95
CA ASP A 214 -3.38 48.87 18.22
C ASP A 214 -2.48 48.15 19.25
N LYS A 215 -1.83 48.97 20.07
CA LYS A 215 -0.92 48.66 21.18
C LYS A 215 -1.71 48.50 22.48
N GLY A 216 -1.23 47.64 23.37
CA GLY A 216 -1.55 47.64 24.81
C GLY A 216 -1.22 46.27 25.38
N LYS A 217 -0.06 46.01 26.01
CA LYS A 217 0.53 46.53 27.26
C LYS A 217 -0.19 46.03 28.53
N ALA A 218 0.61 45.35 29.37
CA ALA A 218 0.41 44.90 30.76
C ALA A 218 -0.54 43.68 30.92
N GLY A 219 -0.23 42.63 31.68
CA GLY A 219 0.85 42.38 32.64
C GLY A 219 0.28 41.58 33.81
N SER A 220 0.74 40.36 34.06
CA SER A 220 0.73 39.63 35.36
C SER A 220 1.37 38.25 35.09
N LYS A 221 2.61 37.95 35.50
CA LYS A 221 3.00 37.42 36.81
C LYS A 221 1.88 36.60 37.46
N ASP A 222 2.06 35.27 37.47
CA ASP A 222 2.22 34.53 38.72
C ASP A 222 2.99 33.22 38.53
N LYS A 223 3.74 32.90 39.60
CA LYS A 223 4.72 31.83 39.80
C LYS A 223 4.05 30.54 40.32
N ALA A 224 4.89 29.51 40.38
CA ALA A 224 4.77 28.20 41.04
C ALA A 224 4.20 27.11 40.12
N GLY A 225 4.90 26.04 39.77
CA GLY A 225 6.02 25.37 40.43
C GLY A 225 5.55 23.97 40.78
N THR A 226 6.19 22.95 40.21
CA THR A 226 6.65 21.73 40.90
C THR A 226 7.08 20.68 39.88
N ASP A 227 8.34 20.29 40.03
CA ASP A 227 8.93 19.06 39.53
C ASP A 227 8.11 17.84 39.96
N GLY A 228 7.99 16.87 39.05
CA GLY A 228 7.34 15.60 39.30
C GLY A 228 7.91 14.52 38.41
N HIS A 229 9.23 14.33 38.47
CA HIS A 229 9.91 13.18 37.90
C HIS A 229 9.71 11.99 38.86
N ALA A 230 9.05 10.94 38.41
CA ALA A 230 9.03 9.66 39.11
C ALA A 230 9.12 8.47 38.13
N PRO A 231 9.85 7.41 38.50
CA PRO A 231 10.46 6.46 37.58
C PRO A 231 9.57 5.26 37.23
N ARG A 232 9.94 4.59 36.14
CA ARG A 232 9.36 3.31 35.70
C ARG A 232 9.65 2.19 36.71
N PRO A 233 8.68 1.29 36.98
CA PRO A 233 8.92 0.11 37.80
C PRO A 233 9.68 -0.99 37.03
N SER A 234 10.57 -1.67 37.75
CA SER A 234 11.26 -2.90 37.35
C SER A 234 10.26 -4.05 37.16
N ARG A 235 10.42 -4.81 36.08
CA ARG A 235 9.65 -6.05 35.84
C ARG A 235 10.25 -7.22 36.62
N PRO A 236 9.43 -8.17 37.10
CA PRO A 236 9.88 -9.47 37.61
C PRO A 236 10.37 -10.40 36.49
#